data_AF-A0A1V5GSH7-F1
#
_entry.id   AF-A0A1V5GSH7-F1
#
_cell.length_a   1.000
_cell.length_b   1.000
_cell.length_c   1.000
_cell.angle_alpha   90.00
_cell.angle_beta   90.00
_cell.angle_gamma   90.00
#
_symmetry.space_group_name_H-M   'P 1'
#
loop_
_entity.id
_entity.type
_entity.pdbx_description
1 polymer ?
#
loop_
_entity_poly.entity_id
_entity_poly.type
_entity_poly.pdbx_seq_one_letter_code
_entity_poly.pdbx_strand_id
1 'polypeptide(L)'
;MSLQEDIVVVAYLFEPVDWEAPDEKPVHTLFFVLAADETRHLQILAEIAQLASDEDFVEYLRTMPAKEALIERIQQLEEKNNAEETSNSQDS
;
A
#
# COMPACT_ATOMS: atom_id res chain seq x y z
N MET A 1 12.09 14.03 21.56
CA MET A 1 12.65 13.10 20.56
C MET A 1 11.74 13.16 19.35
N SER A 2 12.26 13.57 18.19
CA SER A 2 11.51 13.49 16.93
C SER A 2 11.74 12.12 16.29
N LEU A 3 10.77 11.66 15.50
CA LEU A 3 10.94 10.49 14.65
C LEU A 3 12.03 10.81 13.60
N GLN A 4 13.01 9.92 13.41
CA GLN A 4 14.11 10.15 12.47
C GLN A 4 13.81 9.62 11.06
N GLU A 5 12.95 8.62 10.96
CA GLU A 5 12.59 7.94 9.72
C GLU A 5 11.09 7.63 9.73
N ASP A 6 10.48 7.55 8.56
CA ASP A 6 9.09 7.12 8.45
C ASP A 6 9.01 5.61 8.53
N ILE A 7 7.96 5.12 9.18
CA ILE A 7 7.73 3.71 9.43
C ILE A 7 6.34 3.37 8.92
N VAL A 8 6.28 2.37 8.05
CA VAL A 8 5.04 1.69 7.69
C VAL A 8 5.09 0.27 8.25
N VAL A 9 4.09 -0.09 9.04
CA VAL A 9 3.90 -1.47 9.52
C VAL A 9 2.72 -2.06 8.80
N VAL A 10 2.94 -3.21 8.16
CA VAL A 10 1.89 -4.02 7.55
C VAL A 10 1.56 -5.17 8.49
N ALA A 11 0.30 -5.24 8.90
CA ALA A 11 -0.19 -6.29 9.78
C ALA A 11 -1.33 -7.06 9.10
N TYR A 12 -1.18 -8.39 9.03
CA TYR A 12 -2.21 -9.29 8.53
C TYR A 12 -2.99 -9.88 9.69
N LEU A 13 -4.31 -9.83 9.60
CA LEU A 13 -5.22 -10.39 10.59
C LEU A 13 -5.60 -11.82 10.18
N PHE A 14 -5.29 -12.80 11.03
CA PHE A 14 -5.69 -14.20 10.82
C PHE A 14 -7.20 -14.36 10.70
N GLU A 15 -7.94 -13.59 11.50
CA GLU A 15 -9.38 -13.47 11.44
C GLU A 15 -9.70 -12.02 11.05
N PRO A 16 -10.20 -11.77 9.82
CA PRO A 16 -10.63 -10.43 9.41
C PRO A 16 -11.67 -9.86 10.37
N VAL A 17 -11.55 -8.58 10.69
CA VAL A 17 -12.41 -7.92 11.68
C VAL A 17 -13.34 -6.95 10.99
N ASP A 18 -14.62 -6.97 11.36
CA ASP A 18 -15.58 -5.95 10.93
C ASP A 18 -15.27 -4.61 11.60
N TRP A 19 -14.83 -3.65 10.80
CA TRP A 19 -14.46 -2.29 11.22
C TRP A 19 -15.45 -1.25 10.69
N GLU A 20 -16.64 -1.68 10.25
CA GLU A 20 -17.62 -0.81 9.59
C GLU A 20 -16.99 -0.06 8.40
N ALA A 21 -16.17 -0.78 7.63
CA ALA A 21 -15.48 -0.23 6.48
C ALA A 21 -16.50 0.22 5.41
N PRO A 22 -16.19 1.27 4.62
CA PRO A 22 -17.14 1.82 3.64
C PRO A 22 -17.59 0.82 2.55
N ASP A 23 -16.81 -0.23 2.31
CA ASP A 23 -17.13 -1.30 1.36
C ASP A 23 -17.89 -2.47 2.00
N GLU A 24 -18.24 -2.36 3.28
CA GLU A 24 -18.94 -3.37 4.09
C GLU A 24 -18.21 -4.71 4.20
N LYS A 25 -16.90 -4.74 3.93
CA LYS A 25 -16.08 -5.96 4.04
C LYS A 25 -15.26 -5.96 5.34
N PRO A 26 -15.06 -7.14 5.96
CA PRO A 26 -14.11 -7.29 7.06
C PRO A 26 -12.69 -6.91 6.64
N VAL A 27 -12.01 -6.13 7.47
CA VAL A 27 -10.63 -5.70 7.25
C VAL A 27 -9.69 -6.86 7.54
N HIS A 28 -8.88 -7.23 6.54
CA HIS A 28 -7.85 -8.26 6.67
C HIS A 28 -6.45 -7.68 6.93
N THR A 29 -6.10 -6.58 6.26
CA THR A 29 -4.76 -6.00 6.30
C THR A 29 -4.83 -4.58 6.87
N LEU A 30 -3.94 -4.27 7.79
CA LEU A 30 -3.78 -2.94 8.37
C LEU A 30 -2.42 -2.35 7.97
N PHE A 31 -2.43 -1.07 7.62
CA PHE A 31 -1.22 -0.26 7.47
C PHE A 31 -1.16 0.75 8.62
N PHE A 32 -0.14 0.66 9.46
CA PHE A 32 0.15 1.69 10.44
C PHE A 32 1.23 2.62 9.88
N VAL A 33 0.91 3.90 9.74
CA VAL A 33 1.81 4.91 9.19
C VAL A 33 2.27 5.82 10.31
N LEU A 34 3.58 5.85 10.54
CA LEU A 34 4.24 6.79 11.44
C LEU A 34 5.20 7.62 10.60
N ALA A 35 4.92 8.90 10.45
CA ALA A 35 5.75 9.81 9.66
C ALA A 35 6.33 10.93 10.53
N ALA A 36 7.48 11.46 10.12
CA ALA A 36 8.16 12.55 10.83
C ALA A 36 7.39 13.88 10.78
N ASP A 37 6.60 14.09 9.73
CA ASP A 37 5.75 15.27 9.54
C ASP A 37 4.48 14.96 8.74
N GLU A 38 3.55 15.91 8.69
CA GLU A 38 2.23 15.78 8.06
C GLU A 38 2.31 15.62 6.54
N THR A 39 3.24 16.31 5.87
CA THR A 39 3.39 16.23 4.41
C THR A 39 3.81 14.82 4.02
N ARG A 40 4.80 14.26 4.71
CA ARG A 40 5.24 12.88 4.48
C ARG A 40 4.17 11.86 4.82
N HIS A 41 3.41 12.09 5.90
CA HIS A 41 2.27 11.24 6.25
C HIS A 41 1.25 11.14 5.12
N LEU A 42 0.83 12.28 4.57
CA LEU A 42 -0.14 12.32 3.48
C LEU A 42 0.41 11.69 2.18
N GLN A 43 1.70 11.89 1.90
CA GLN A 43 2.34 11.26 0.74
C GLN A 43 2.33 9.74 0.86
N ILE A 44 2.71 9.18 2.01
CA ILE A 44 2.67 7.73 2.25
C ILE A 44 1.24 7.19 2.10
N LEU A 45 0.24 7.90 2.64
CA LEU A 45 -1.15 7.49 2.48
C LEU A 45 -1.60 7.47 1.01
N ALA A 46 -1.16 8.44 0.21
CA ALA A 46 -1.47 8.46 -1.22
C ALA A 46 -0.82 7.29 -1.98
N GLU A 47 0.44 6.97 -1.68
CA GLU A 47 1.14 5.81 -2.26
C GLU A 47 0.45 4.49 -1.88
N ILE A 48 0.07 4.31 -0.60
CA ILE A 48 -0.69 3.14 -0.15
C ILE A 48 -2.05 3.07 -0.85
N ALA A 49 -2.76 4.20 -0.99
CA ALA A 49 -4.04 4.23 -1.69
C ALA A 49 -3.91 3.86 -3.17
N GLN A 50 -2.83 4.30 -3.83
CA GLN A 50 -2.52 3.93 -5.21
C GLN A 50 -2.26 2.42 -5.33
N LEU A 51 -1.44 1.84 -4.44
CA LEU A 51 -1.20 0.39 -4.42
C LEU A 51 -2.50 -0.38 -4.16
N ALA A 52 -3.33 0.08 -3.22
CA ALA A 52 -4.61 -0.53 -2.88
C ALA A 52 -5.69 -0.37 -3.97
N SER A 53 -5.47 0.47 -4.99
CA SER A 53 -6.36 0.57 -6.15
C SER A 53 -6.20 -0.59 -7.14
N ASP A 54 -5.08 -1.33 -7.06
CA ASP A 54 -4.87 -2.57 -7.81
C ASP A 54 -5.46 -3.77 -7.06
N GLU A 55 -6.55 -4.34 -7.59
CA GLU A 55 -7.22 -5.50 -7.00
C GLU A 55 -6.28 -6.72 -6.88
N ASP A 56 -5.34 -6.92 -7.81
CA ASP A 56 -4.37 -8.02 -7.74
C ASP A 56 -3.42 -7.84 -6.54
N PHE A 57 -3.09 -6.59 -6.19
CA PHE A 57 -2.29 -6.30 -4.99
C PHE A 57 -3.09 -6.54 -3.71
N VAL A 58 -4.35 -6.12 -3.67
CA VAL A 58 -5.24 -6.35 -2.52
C VAL A 58 -5.40 -7.85 -2.26
N GLU A 59 -5.64 -8.65 -3.31
CA GLU A 59 -5.74 -10.10 -3.19
C GLU A 59 -4.39 -10.74 -2.83
N TYR A 60 -3.28 -10.24 -3.36
CA TYR A 60 -1.95 -10.67 -2.94
C TYR A 60 -1.71 -10.46 -1.43
N LEU A 61 -2.13 -9.33 -0.86
CA LEU A 61 -2.03 -9.10 0.59
C LEU A 61 -2.81 -10.11 1.42
N ARG A 62 -3.91 -10.68 0.89
CA ARG A 62 -4.69 -11.74 1.56
C ARG A 62 -3.91 -13.05 1.71
N THR A 63 -2.83 -13.23 0.96
CA THR A 63 -1.93 -14.39 1.08
C THR A 63 -0.95 -14.30 2.26
N MET A 64 -0.96 -13.16 3.00
CA MET A 64 -0.06 -12.86 4.11
C MET A 64 1.43 -13.03 3.72
N PRO A 65 1.88 -12.35 2.64
CA PRO A 65 3.24 -12.53 2.14
C PRO A 65 4.28 -12.12 3.19
N ALA A 66 5.42 -12.79 3.18
CA ALA A 66 6.57 -12.38 3.98
C ALA A 66 7.04 -10.98 3.53
N LYS A 67 7.72 -10.27 4.44
CA LYS A 67 8.19 -8.89 4.23
C LYS A 67 8.95 -8.73 2.91
N GLU A 68 9.89 -9.63 2.64
CA GLU A 68 10.75 -9.56 1.45
C GLU A 68 9.93 -9.69 0.16
N ALA A 69 8.97 -10.61 0.13
CA ALA A 69 8.11 -10.82 -1.03
C ALA A 69 7.14 -9.66 -1.24
N LEU A 70 6.62 -9.06 -0.16
CA LEU A 70 5.81 -7.86 -0.24
C LEU A 70 6.59 -6.69 -0.84
N ILE A 71 7.83 -6.46 -0.37
CA ILE A 71 8.69 -5.38 -0.89
C ILE A 71 8.97 -5.60 -2.38
N GLU A 72 9.30 -6.84 -2.78
CA GLU A 72 9.53 -7.17 -4.18
C GLU A 72 8.27 -6.91 -5.04
N ARG A 73 7.08 -7.30 -4.54
CA ARG A 73 5.83 -7.05 -5.26
C ARG A 73 5.54 -5.56 -5.43
N ILE A 74 5.80 -4.73 -4.42
CA ILE A 74 5.61 -3.28 -4.48
C ILE A 74 6.55 -2.67 -5.54
N GLN A 75 7.84 -3.07 -5.56
CA GLN A 75 8.80 -2.59 -6.55
C GLN A 75 8.37 -2.92 -7.99
N GLN A 76 7.88 -4.14 -8.23
CA GLN A 76 7.38 -4.54 -9.54
C GLN A 76 6.18 -3.70 -10.01
N LEU A 77 5.29 -3.30 -9.09
CA LEU A 77 4.15 -2.44 -9.40
C LEU A 77 4.58 -1.01 -9.74
N GLU A 78 5.55 -0.46 -9.00
CA GLU A 78 6.12 0.85 -9.30
C GLU A 78 6.79 0.88 -10.69
N GLU A 79 7.54 -0.16 -11.04
CA GLU A 79 8.16 -0.29 -12.37
C GLU A 79 7.12 -0.36 -13.49
N LYS A 80 6.05 -1.12 -13.28
CA LYS A 80 4.94 -1.25 -14.23
C LYS A 80 4.24 0.10 -14.43
N ASN A 81 3.92 0.82 -13.36
CA ASN A 81 3.22 2.11 -13.43
C ASN A 81 4.07 3.15 -14.19
N ASN A 82 5.39 3.19 -13.93
CA ASN A 82 6.32 4.08 -14.64
C ASN A 82 6.44 3.75 -16.14
N ALA A 83 6.36 2.46 -16.51
CA ALA A 83 6.40 2.02 -17.90
C ALA A 83 5.10 2.35 -18.67
N GLU A 84 3.95 2.34 -17.99
CA GLU A 84 2.65 2.68 -18.60
C GLU A 84 2.53 4.20 -18.85
N GLU A 85 3.03 5.05 -17.94
CA GLU A 85 3.05 6.51 -18.11
C GLU A 85 3.93 6.97 -19.28
N THR A 86 5.05 6.29 -19.53
CA THR A 86 5.95 6.59 -20.66
C THR A 86 5.37 6.17 -22.01
N SER A 87 4.46 5.20 -22.04
CA SER A 87 3.77 4.76 -23.26
C SER A 87 2.58 5.66 -23.66
N ASN A 88 1.96 6.35 -22.70
CA ASN A 88 0.77 7.18 -22.93
C ASN A 88 1.09 8.63 -23.37
N SER A 89 2.38 8.97 -23.51
CA SER A 89 2.86 10.32 -23.88
C SER A 89 3.20 10.47 -25.37
N GLN A 90 2.98 9.45 -26.20
CA GLN A 90 3.29 9.48 -27.64
C GLN A 90 2.08 9.60 -28.57
N ASP A 91 0.87 9.71 -28.05
CA ASP A 91 -0.37 9.85 -28.84
C ASP A 91 -1.19 11.08 -28.38
N SER A 92 -0.62 12.28 -28.53
CA SER A 92 -1.33 13.58 -28.54
C SER A 92 -0.48 14.67 -29.18
#